data_AF-A0A8X6L7H2-F1
#
_entry.id   AF-A0A8X6L7H2-F1
#
_cell.length_a   1.000
_cell.length_b   1.000
_cell.length_c   1.000
_cell.angle_alpha   90.00
_cell.angle_beta   90.00
_cell.angle_gamma   90.00
#
_symmetry.space_group_name_H-M   'P 1'
#
loop_
_entity.id
_entity.type
_entity.pdbx_description
1 polymer ?
#
loop_
_entity_poly.entity_id
_entity_poly.type
_entity_poly.pdbx_seq_one_letter_code
_entity_poly.pdbx_strand_id
1 'polypeptide(L)'
;MCTKAVHLELVSSLSAAAFLSALRRFVSRRGYPSDIYSDNGTNFVGASAYLKDLFKLLHNSNVQDYSSSKNIQWHFIPPYAPNFGGVWEASVKLTKHHLLKTLKALC
;
A
#
# COMPACT_ATOMS: atom_id res chain seq x y z
N MET A 1 -6.89 -0.59 -20.23
CA MET A 1 -7.74 -1.55 -19.48
C MET A 1 -7.38 -1.43 -18.01
N CYS A 2 -8.35 -1.24 -17.11
CA CYS A 2 -8.10 -1.15 -15.66
C CYS A 2 -8.66 -2.40 -14.97
N THR A 3 -7.83 -3.11 -14.22
CA THR A 3 -8.21 -4.33 -13.49
C THR A 3 -8.30 -4.06 -11.99
N LYS A 4 -9.40 -4.49 -11.36
CA LYS A 4 -9.59 -4.39 -9.89
C LYS A 4 -9.04 -5.65 -9.18
N ALA A 5 -7.74 -5.89 -9.31
CA ALA A 5 -7.09 -7.01 -8.65
C ALA A 5 -6.84 -6.70 -7.16
N VAL A 6 -7.10 -7.67 -6.28
CA VAL A 6 -6.91 -7.53 -4.83
C VAL A 6 -5.74 -8.41 -4.37
N HIS A 7 -4.80 -7.82 -3.63
CA HIS A 7 -3.69 -8.52 -2.98
C HIS A 7 -3.85 -8.40 -1.47
N LEU A 8 -3.95 -9.52 -0.77
CA LEU A 8 -4.10 -9.56 0.69
C LEU A 8 -2.77 -9.90 1.34
N GLU A 9 -2.35 -9.11 2.33
CA GLU A 9 -1.16 -9.35 3.14
C GLU A 9 -1.55 -9.37 4.61
N LEU A 10 -1.10 -10.40 5.32
CA LEU A 10 -1.19 -10.43 6.77
C LEU A 10 -0.06 -9.58 7.35
N VAL A 11 -0.40 -8.71 8.30
CA VAL A 11 0.55 -7.85 9.02
C VAL A 11 0.42 -8.07 10.51
N SER A 12 1.53 -7.95 11.23
CA SER A 12 1.61 -8.17 12.67
C SER A 12 1.14 -6.97 13.50
N SER A 13 1.12 -5.76 12.92
CA SER A 13 0.67 -4.54 13.60
C SER A 13 0.22 -3.47 12.59
N LEU A 14 -0.49 -2.45 13.09
CA LEU A 14 -0.88 -1.25 12.35
C LEU A 14 0.24 -0.18 12.37
N SER A 15 1.50 -0.59 12.24
CA SER A 15 2.65 0.32 12.24
C SER A 15 3.16 0.60 10.83
N ALA A 16 3.90 1.71 10.66
CA ALA A 16 4.56 2.04 9.39
C ALA A 16 5.57 0.94 8.98
N ALA A 17 6.32 0.38 9.94
CA ALA A 17 7.29 -0.69 9.68
C ALA A 17 6.63 -1.99 9.19
N ALA A 18 5.49 -2.37 9.80
CA ALA A 18 4.71 -3.52 9.35
C ALA A 18 4.15 -3.30 7.93
N PHE A 19 3.65 -2.08 7.65
CA PHE A 19 3.21 -1.71 6.31
C PHE A 19 4.34 -1.77 5.27
N LEU A 20 5.51 -1.17 5.55
CA LEU A 20 6.66 -1.20 4.63
C LEU A 20 7.10 -2.63 4.32
N SER A 21 7.05 -3.52 5.32
CA SER A 21 7.33 -4.95 5.12
C SER A 21 6.31 -5.61 4.18
N ALA A 22 5.02 -5.27 4.31
CA ALA A 22 3.97 -5.74 3.40
C ALA A 22 4.13 -5.16 1.99
N LEU A 23 4.43 -3.88 1.86
CA LEU A 23 4.69 -3.23 0.58
C LEU A 23 5.89 -3.87 -0.13
N ARG A 24 6.96 -4.20 0.58
CA ARG A 24 8.11 -4.92 0.01
C ARG A 24 7.70 -6.28 -0.56
N ARG A 25 6.87 -7.05 0.16
CA ARG A 25 6.35 -8.34 -0.33
C ARG A 25 5.42 -8.18 -1.53
N PHE A 26 4.58 -7.15 -1.52
CA PHE A 26 3.73 -6.79 -2.67
C PHE A 26 4.58 -6.50 -3.90
N VAL A 27 5.56 -5.60 -3.77
CA VAL A 27 6.44 -5.17 -4.87
C VAL A 27 7.27 -6.34 -5.41
N SER A 28 7.76 -7.22 -4.53
CA SER A 28 8.50 -8.41 -4.95
C SER A 28 7.67 -9.37 -5.80
N ARG A 29 6.33 -9.39 -5.65
CA ARG A 29 5.43 -10.29 -6.40
C ARG A 29 4.73 -9.62 -7.58
N ARG A 30 4.44 -8.32 -7.48
CA ARG A 30 3.60 -7.57 -8.44
C ARG A 30 4.36 -6.49 -9.19
N GLY A 31 5.61 -6.22 -8.83
CA GLY A 31 6.36 -5.10 -9.33
C GLY A 31 6.08 -3.80 -8.56
N TYR A 32 6.83 -2.76 -8.89
CA TYR A 32 6.70 -1.46 -8.25
C TYR A 32 5.47 -0.72 -8.79
N PRO A 33 4.59 -0.19 -7.92
CA PRO A 33 3.52 0.69 -8.36
C PRO A 33 4.11 2.03 -8.81
N SER A 34 3.48 2.67 -9.80
CA SER A 34 3.76 4.07 -10.12
C SER A 34 3.13 5.01 -9.09
N ASP A 35 1.92 4.67 -8.63
CA ASP A 35 1.10 5.49 -7.75
C ASP A 35 0.54 4.67 -6.59
N ILE A 36 0.54 5.25 -5.40
CA ILE A 36 -0.11 4.70 -4.20
C ILE A 36 -1.14 5.73 -3.72
N TYR A 37 -2.38 5.28 -3.51
CA TYR A 37 -3.44 6.07 -2.91
C TYR A 37 -3.77 5.50 -1.52
N SER A 38 -3.84 6.35 -0.50
CA SER A 38 -4.19 5.94 0.87
C SER A 38 -5.01 6.99 1.62
N ASP A 39 -5.59 6.59 2.74
CA ASP A 39 -6.07 7.53 3.75
C ASP A 39 -4.89 8.15 4.54
N ASN A 40 -5.23 9.09 5.42
CA ASN A 40 -4.29 9.79 6.30
C ASN A 40 -3.93 8.97 7.56
N GLY A 41 -4.03 7.65 7.52
CA GLY A 41 -3.58 6.77 8.60
C GLY A 41 -2.10 7.00 8.93
N THR A 42 -1.76 7.03 10.23
CA THR A 42 -0.41 7.36 10.72
C THR A 42 0.65 6.38 10.23
N ASN A 43 0.28 5.12 10.01
CA ASN A 43 1.12 4.10 9.38
C ASN A 43 1.49 4.47 7.93
N PHE A 44 0.56 4.98 7.14
CA PHE A 44 0.79 5.39 5.76
C PHE A 44 1.56 6.70 5.67
N VAL A 45 1.22 7.68 6.51
CA VAL A 45 1.96 8.95 6.61
C VAL A 45 3.42 8.67 6.96
N GLY A 46 3.68 7.87 8.00
CA GLY A 46 5.03 7.47 8.40
C GLY A 46 5.79 6.71 7.31
N ALA A 47 5.13 5.77 6.61
CA ALA A 47 5.73 5.04 5.51
C ALA A 47 6.09 5.94 4.31
N SER A 48 5.21 6.88 3.95
CA SER A 48 5.46 7.84 2.86
C SER A 48 6.64 8.76 3.17
N ALA A 49 6.75 9.22 4.43
CA ALA A 49 7.85 10.07 4.87
C ALA A 49 9.18 9.30 4.79
N TYR A 50 9.20 8.07 5.32
CA TYR A 50 10.38 7.20 5.25
C TYR A 50 10.84 6.95 3.81
N LEU A 51 9.92 6.61 2.90
CA LEU A 51 10.26 6.39 1.50
C LEU A 51 10.78 7.67 0.83
N LYS A 52 10.15 8.81 1.10
CA LYS A 52 10.58 10.10 0.55
C LYS A 52 12.00 10.45 0.99
N ASP A 53 12.36 10.21 2.25
CA ASP A 53 13.71 10.47 2.75
C ASP A 53 14.73 9.47 2.20
N LEU A 54 14.36 8.19 2.07
CA LEU A 54 15.19 7.20 1.39
C LEU A 54 15.49 7.60 -0.06
N PHE A 55 14.49 8.06 -0.81
CA PHE A 55 14.69 8.51 -2.19
C PHE A 55 15.59 9.74 -2.28
N LYS A 56 15.47 10.71 -1.36
CA LYS A 56 16.38 11.87 -1.30
C LYS A 56 17.84 11.45 -1.07
N LEU A 57 18.07 10.50 -0.15
CA LEU A 57 19.42 9.99 0.12
C LEU A 57 20.01 9.28 -1.10
N LEU A 58 19.22 8.46 -1.79
CA LEU A 58 19.65 7.77 -3.00
C LEU A 58 19.92 8.75 -4.16
N HIS A 59 19.13 9.81 -4.28
CA HIS A 59 19.33 10.85 -5.30
C HIS A 59 20.68 11.57 -5.18
N ASN A 60 21.21 11.69 -3.96
CA ASN A 60 22.52 12.32 -3.69
C ASN A 60 23.71 11.37 -3.94
N SER A 61 23.47 10.13 -4.37
CA SER A 61 24.51 9.14 -4.65
C SER A 61 24.60 8.86 -6.15
N ASN A 62 25.80 8.56 -6.67
CA ASN A 62 26.06 8.23 -8.07
C ASN A 62 25.33 6.96 -8.59
N VAL A 63 24.41 6.37 -7.81
CA VAL A 63 23.54 5.23 -8.18
C VAL A 63 22.30 5.73 -8.93
N GLN A 64 22.50 6.75 -9.76
CA GLN A 64 21.45 7.53 -10.41
C GLN A 64 20.72 6.69 -11.47
N ASP A 65 21.41 5.80 -12.17
CA ASP A 65 20.83 5.12 -13.35
C ASP A 65 19.82 4.01 -13.00
N TYR A 66 19.89 3.43 -11.80
CA TYR A 66 18.98 2.34 -11.40
C TYR A 66 17.77 2.82 -10.59
N SER A 67 17.90 3.93 -9.86
CA SER A 67 16.86 4.45 -8.95
C SER A 67 15.98 5.54 -9.57
N SER A 68 16.45 6.23 -10.62
CA SER A 68 15.73 7.38 -11.23
C SER A 68 14.40 7.00 -11.89
N SER A 69 14.17 5.73 -12.21
CA SER A 69 12.96 5.27 -12.88
C SER A 69 11.82 4.85 -11.94
N LYS A 70 11.99 4.93 -10.61
CA LYS A 70 11.05 4.31 -9.64
C LYS A 70 10.54 5.23 -8.52
N ASN A 71 10.24 6.49 -8.84
CA ASN A 71 9.57 7.38 -7.89
C ASN A 71 8.09 7.04 -7.76
N ILE A 72 7.76 6.21 -6.77
CA ILE A 72 6.36 5.96 -6.36
C ILE A 72 5.74 7.30 -5.96
N GLN A 73 4.70 7.73 -6.67
CA GLN A 73 3.91 8.90 -6.30
C GLN A 73 2.89 8.51 -5.25
N TRP A 74 2.93 9.18 -4.09
CA TRP A 74 2.00 8.90 -3.00
C TRP A 74 0.94 9.99 -2.93
N HIS A 75 -0.32 9.57 -2.97
CA HIS A 75 -1.49 10.45 -2.94
C HIS A 75 -2.31 10.16 -1.69
N PHE A 76 -2.50 11.18 -0.85
CA PHE A 76 -3.40 11.11 0.29
C PHE A 76 -4.76 11.67 -0.08
N ILE A 77 -5.82 10.95 0.24
CA ILE A 77 -7.18 11.49 0.03
C ILE A 77 -7.43 12.69 0.94
N PRO A 78 -8.29 13.64 0.54
CA PRO A 78 -8.68 14.74 1.41
C PRO A 78 -9.26 14.22 2.73
N PRO A 79 -8.96 14.87 3.87
CA PRO A 79 -9.61 14.56 5.14
C PRO A 79 -11.13 14.59 4.99
N TYR A 80 -11.82 13.64 5.60
CA TYR A 80 -13.29 13.54 5.59
C TYR A 80 -13.94 13.35 4.20
N ALA A 81 -13.20 12.84 3.21
CA ALA A 81 -13.73 12.48 1.90
C ALA A 81 -13.83 10.95 1.72
N PRO A 82 -14.77 10.27 2.41
CA PRO A 82 -14.89 8.81 2.41
C PRO A 82 -15.25 8.23 1.02
N ASN A 83 -15.86 9.04 0.15
CA ASN A 83 -16.19 8.65 -1.21
C ASN A 83 -14.96 8.27 -2.06
N PHE A 84 -13.76 8.80 -1.75
CA PHE A 84 -12.53 8.42 -2.45
C PHE A 84 -12.08 6.99 -2.12
N GLY A 85 -12.51 6.43 -0.98
CA GLY A 85 -12.10 5.10 -0.51
C GLY A 85 -13.01 3.93 -0.88
N GLY A 86 -14.15 4.20 -1.54
CA GLY A 86 -15.18 3.19 -1.77
C GLY A 86 -14.68 1.93 -2.49
N VAL A 87 -13.67 2.04 -3.37
CA VAL A 87 -13.13 0.89 -4.11
C VAL A 87 -12.40 -0.10 -3.19
N TRP A 88 -11.51 0.37 -2.31
CA TRP A 88 -10.82 -0.52 -1.39
C TRP A 88 -11.72 -0.94 -0.22
N GLU A 89 -12.64 -0.09 0.24
CA GLU A 89 -13.63 -0.46 1.26
C GLU A 89 -14.55 -1.59 0.80
N ALA A 90 -15.04 -1.52 -0.45
CA ALA A 90 -15.84 -2.59 -1.05
C ALA A 90 -15.04 -3.90 -1.12
N SER A 91 -13.75 -3.83 -1.48
CA SER A 91 -12.86 -4.99 -1.55
C SER A 91 -12.61 -5.61 -0.17
N VAL A 92 -12.43 -4.78 0.86
CA VAL A 92 -12.30 -5.22 2.27
C VAL A 92 -13.60 -5.89 2.75
N LYS A 93 -14.77 -5.30 2.45
CA LYS A 93 -16.07 -5.87 2.80
C LYS A 93 -16.28 -7.26 2.18
N LEU A 94 -15.99 -7.39 0.88
CA LEU A 94 -16.07 -8.68 0.18
C LEU A 94 -15.12 -9.71 0.78
N THR A 95 -13.87 -9.31 1.05
CA THR A 95 -12.86 -10.20 1.66
C THR A 95 -13.33 -10.73 3.01
N LYS A 96 -13.79 -9.86 3.91
CA LYS A 96 -14.30 -10.26 5.22
C LYS A 96 -15.49 -11.22 5.11
N HIS A 97 -16.43 -10.93 4.21
CA HIS A 97 -17.60 -11.77 3.98
C HIS A 97 -17.23 -13.19 3.54
N HIS A 98 -16.35 -13.31 2.55
CA HIS A 98 -15.93 -14.62 2.06
C HIS A 98 -15.10 -15.38 3.09
N LEU A 99 -14.14 -14.72 3.74
CA LEU A 99 -13.30 -15.34 4.77
C LEU A 99 -14.15 -15.92 5.92
N LEU A 100 -15.10 -15.14 6.43
CA LEU A 100 -15.99 -15.58 7.51
C LEU A 100 -16.88 -16.76 7.10
N LYS A 101 -17.38 -16.77 5.86
CA LYS A 101 -18.18 -17.89 5.35
C LYS A 101 -17.36 -19.17 5.25
N THR A 102 -16.15 -19.09 4.71
CA THR A 102 -15.28 -20.26 4.55
C THR A 102 -14.85 -20.81 5.90
N LEU A 103 -14.51 -19.95 6.87
CA LEU A 103 -14.10 -20.39 8.21
C LEU A 103 -15.27 -20.95 9.03
N LYS A 104 -16.48 -20.39 8.91
CA LYS A 104 -17.66 -20.91 9.62
C LYS A 104 -18.16 -22.25 9.07
N ALA A 105 -17.91 -22.54 7.80
CA ALA A 105 -18.25 -23.82 7.18
C ALA A 105 -17.26 -24.95 7.54
N LEU A 106 -16.18 -24.64 8.26
CA LEU A 106 -15.17 -25.59 8.73
C LEU A 106 -15.39 -26.03 10.20
N CYS A 107 -16.49 -25.59 10.82
CA CYS A 107 -17.00 -26.08 12.10
C CYS A 107 -18.33 -26.79 11.87
#